data_AF-A0A842YHY7-F1
#
_entry.id   AF-A0A842YHY7-F1
#
_cell.length_a   1.000
_cell.length_b   1.000
_cell.length_c   1.000
_cell.angle_alpha   90.00
_cell.angle_beta   90.00
_cell.angle_gamma   90.00
#
_symmetry.space_group_name_H-M   'P 1'
#
loop_
_entity.id
_entity.type
_entity.pdbx_description
1 polymer ?
#
loop_
_entity_poly.entity_id
_entity_poly.type
_entity_poly.pdbx_seq_one_letter_code
_entity_poly.pdbx_strand_id
1 'polypeptide(L)' 'TKYSTGCRHVLDTLKTRNLPASITAEQVQELLRHTENYLEDAEYYRTDKKAVALTSVAYAEGILDALKLLGIAEFEW' A
#
# COMPACT_ATOMS: atom_id res chain seq x y z
N THR A 1 6.25 -18.40 0.60
CA THR A 1 4.78 -18.65 0.57
C THR A 1 4.26 -18.46 -0.85
N LYS A 2 3.02 -18.87 -1.17
CA LYS A 2 2.38 -18.56 -2.47
C LYS A 2 2.47 -17.05 -2.79
N TYR A 3 2.26 -16.22 -1.77
CA TYR A 3 2.32 -14.75 -1.87
C TYR A 3 3.71 -14.24 -2.23
N SER A 4 4.78 -14.71 -1.57
CA SER A 4 6.15 -14.27 -1.90
C SER A 4 6.58 -14.68 -3.31
N THR A 5 6.18 -15.87 -3.77
CA THR A 5 6.44 -16.32 -5.14
C THR A 5 5.67 -15.46 -6.15
N GLY A 6 4.42 -15.11 -5.84
CA GLY A 6 3.61 -14.18 -6.65
C GLY A 6 4.26 -12.80 -6.77
N CYS A 7 4.69 -12.20 -5.65
CA CYS A 7 5.41 -10.92 -5.66
C CYS A 7 6.70 -10.99 -6.50
N ARG A 8 7.48 -12.06 -6.37
CA ARG A 8 8.70 -12.24 -7.18
C ARG A 8 8.39 -12.31 -8.67
N HIS A 9 7.37 -13.07 -9.05
CA HIS A 9 6.94 -13.13 -10.44
C HIS A 9 6.50 -11.77 -11.00
N VAL A 10 5.77 -10.97 -10.21
CA VAL A 10 5.43 -9.60 -10.60
C VAL A 10 6.68 -8.74 -10.76
N LEU A 11 7.64 -8.82 -9.83
CA LEU A 11 8.92 -8.12 -9.94
C LEU A 11 9.69 -8.48 -11.22
N ASP A 12 9.66 -9.75 -11.62
CA ASP A 12 10.35 -10.23 -12.82
C ASP A 12 9.65 -9.78 -14.12
N THR A 13 8.36 -9.48 -14.08
CA THR A 13 7.53 -9.26 -15.28
C THR A 13 6.98 -7.84 -15.42
N LEU A 14 7.06 -7.02 -14.36
CA LEU A 14 6.51 -5.68 -14.36
C LEU A 14 7.19 -4.82 -15.42
N LYS A 15 6.39 -3.94 -16.02
CA LYS A 15 6.87 -2.93 -16.96
C LYS A 15 6.60 -1.57 -16.36
N THR A 16 7.64 -0.80 -16.12
CA THR A 16 7.52 0.59 -15.70
C THR A 16 7.17 1.46 -16.90
N ARG A 17 6.48 2.58 -16.65
CA ARG A 17 6.36 3.64 -17.65
C ARG A 17 7.70 4.38 -17.77
N ASN A 18 7.93 5.01 -18.92
CA ASN A 18 9.04 5.95 -19.05
C ASN A 18 8.77 7.16 -18.14
N LEU A 19 9.82 7.66 -17.48
CA LEU A 19 9.74 8.82 -16.59
C LEU A 19 10.12 10.11 -17.34
N PRO A 20 9.52 11.27 -17.00
CA PRO A 20 8.56 11.47 -15.91
C PRO A 20 7.14 10.98 -16.26
N ALA A 21 6.47 10.35 -15.30
CA ALA A 21 5.06 9.97 -15.40
C ALA A 21 4.21 10.95 -14.59
N SER A 22 3.07 11.38 -15.14
CA SER A 22 2.11 12.18 -14.39
C SER A 22 1.29 11.31 -13.43
N ILE A 23 0.99 11.88 -12.26
CA ILE A 23 0.07 11.32 -11.26
C ILE A 23 -1.05 12.34 -11.07
N THR A 24 -2.30 11.89 -11.11
CA THR A 24 -3.46 12.77 -10.89
C THR A 24 -3.88 12.80 -9.43
N ALA A 25 -4.60 13.85 -9.04
CA ALA A 25 -5.14 13.95 -7.68
C ALA A 25 -6.06 12.77 -7.35
N GLU A 26 -6.87 12.31 -8.31
CA GLU A 26 -7.78 11.18 -8.15
C GLU A 26 -7.04 9.88 -7.85
N GLN A 27 -5.88 9.67 -8.48
CA GLN A 27 -5.03 8.49 -8.18
C GLN A 27 -4.49 8.53 -6.75
N VAL A 28 -4.08 9.71 -6.28
CA VAL A 28 -3.61 9.89 -4.89
C VAL A 28 -4.77 9.68 -3.91
N GLN A 29 -5.94 10.27 -4.19
CA GLN A 29 -7.14 10.11 -3.34
C GLN A 29 -7.59 8.65 -3.26
N GLU A 30 -7.51 7.89 -4.36
CA GLU A 30 -7.84 6.48 -4.36
C GLU A 30 -6.85 5.65 -3.51
N LEU A 31 -5.55 5.97 -3.54
CA LEU A 31 -4.55 5.35 -2.67
C LEU A 31 -4.80 5.67 -1.19
N LEU A 32 -5.18 6.90 -0.86
CA LEU A 32 -5.54 7.29 0.50
C LEU A 32 -6.82 6.57 0.96
N ARG A 33 -7.82 6.43 0.10
CA ARG A 33 -9.02 5.65 0.39
C ARG A 33 -8.71 4.18 0.65
N HIS A 34 -7.81 3.58 -0.13
CA HIS A 34 -7.32 2.24 0.15
C HIS A 34 -6.64 2.15 1.52
N THR A 35 -5.78 3.12 1.84
CA THR A 35 -5.10 3.19 3.14
C THR A 35 -6.11 3.18 4.29
N GLU A 36 -7.15 4.02 4.24
CA GLU A 36 -8.20 4.08 5.24
C GLU A 36 -8.93 2.74 5.38
N ASN A 37 -9.35 2.12 4.27
CA ASN A 37 -10.03 0.83 4.31
C ASN A 37 -9.16 -0.26 4.98
N TYR A 38 -7.84 -0.25 4.77
CA TYR A 38 -6.94 -1.21 5.44
C TYR A 38 -6.79 -0.93 6.94
N LEU A 39 -6.87 0.33 7.37
CA LEU A 39 -6.94 0.66 8.80
C LEU A 39 -8.27 0.21 9.42
N GLU A 40 -9.38 0.39 8.72
CA GLU A 40 -10.70 -0.13 9.15
C GLU A 40 -10.67 -1.66 9.28
N ASP A 41 -10.08 -2.37 8.31
CA ASP A 41 -9.88 -3.82 8.37
C ASP A 41 -9.01 -4.22 9.57
N ALA A 42 -7.94 -3.46 9.86
CA ALA A 42 -7.08 -3.73 10.99
C ALA A 42 -7.85 -3.65 12.31
N GLU A 43 -8.65 -2.60 12.49
CA GLU A 43 -9.49 -2.42 13.67
C GLU A 43 -10.57 -3.50 13.78
N TYR A 44 -11.20 -3.88 12.65
CA TYR A 44 -12.20 -4.93 12.62
C TYR A 44 -11.62 -6.30 13.04
N TYR A 45 -10.43 -6.65 12.56
CA TYR A 45 -9.82 -7.96 12.79
C TYR A 45 -8.95 -8.04 14.06
N ARG A 46 -8.76 -6.94 14.80
CA ARG A 46 -7.79 -6.82 15.91
C ARG A 46 -7.92 -7.87 17.02
N THR A 47 -9.14 -8.37 17.26
CA THR A 47 -9.42 -9.35 18.32
C THR A 47 -9.28 -10.79 17.82
N ASP A 48 -10.02 -11.12 16.75
CA ASP A 48 -10.22 -12.52 16.34
C ASP A 48 -9.18 -13.00 15.33
N LYS A 49 -8.53 -12.08 14.60
CA LYS A 49 -7.58 -12.40 13.53
C LYS A 49 -6.38 -11.45 13.56
N LYS A 50 -5.63 -11.48 14.66
CA LYS A 50 -4.46 -10.62 14.91
C LYS A 50 -3.45 -10.57 13.75
N ALA A 51 -3.19 -11.71 13.11
CA ALA A 51 -2.28 -11.75 11.95
C ALA A 51 -2.83 -11.01 10.73
N VAL A 52 -4.15 -11.06 10.50
CA VAL A 52 -4.82 -10.29 9.44
C VAL A 52 -4.77 -8.82 9.79
N ALA A 53 -5.11 -8.45 11.03
CA ALA A 53 -5.06 -7.07 11.48
C ALA A 53 -3.65 -6.45 11.29
N LEU A 54 -2.61 -7.15 11.73
CA LEU A 54 -1.22 -6.71 11.56
C LEU A 54 -0.83 -6.59 10.08
N THR A 55 -1.29 -7.51 9.23
CA THR A 55 -1.01 -7.46 7.79
C THR A 55 -1.75 -6.29 7.12
N SER A 56 -2.96 -5.97 7.56
CA SER A 56 -3.72 -4.81 7.07
C SER A 56 -3.02 -3.49 7.43
N VAL A 57 -2.53 -3.35 8.67
CA VAL A 57 -1.70 -2.19 9.06
C VAL A 57 -0.46 -2.09 8.17
N ALA A 58 0.29 -3.17 8.00
CA ALA A 58 1.50 -3.16 7.17
C ALA A 58 1.22 -2.77 5.70
N TYR A 59 0.03 -3.06 5.17
CA TYR A 59 -0.36 -2.63 3.83
C TYR A 59 -0.71 -1.14 3.78
N ALA A 60 -1.41 -0.62 4.79
CA ALA A 60 -1.66 0.82 4.93
C ALA A 60 -0.35 1.61 5.04
N GLU A 61 0.57 1.17 5.90
CA GLU A 61 1.90 1.78 6.06
C GLU A 61 2.69 1.76 4.75
N GLY A 62 2.68 0.64 4.03
CA GLY A 62 3.38 0.51 2.74
C GLY A 62 2.88 1.48 1.66
N ILE A 63 1.59 1.81 1.63
CA ILE A 63 1.05 2.83 0.71
C ILE A 63 1.54 4.22 1.13
N LEU A 64 1.46 4.57 2.43
CA LEU A 64 1.89 5.86 2.95
C LEU A 64 3.38 6.10 2.70
N ASP A 65 4.21 5.09 2.96
CA ASP A 65 5.64 5.15 2.67
C ASP A 65 5.92 5.34 1.18
N ALA A 66 5.18 4.68 0.29
CA ALA A 66 5.32 4.87 -1.15
C ALA A 66 4.99 6.31 -1.58
N LEU A 67 3.92 6.91 -1.04
CA LEU A 67 3.57 8.31 -1.30
C LEU A 67 4.65 9.27 -0.80
N LYS A 68 5.25 9.00 0.37
CA LYS A 68 6.38 9.77 0.90
C LYS A 68 7.63 9.63 0.03
N LEU A 69 7.99 8.41 -0.39
CA LEU A 69 9.13 8.13 -1.26
C LEU A 69 9.01 8.82 -2.62
N LEU A 70 7.79 8.97 -3.13
CA LEU A 70 7.51 9.68 -4.39
C LEU A 70 7.43 11.22 -4.21
N GLY A 71 7.57 11.74 -2.99
CA GLY A 71 7.47 13.18 -2.69
C GLY A 71 6.05 13.74 -2.79
N ILE A 72 5.03 12.89 -2.71
CA ILE A 72 3.61 13.28 -2.82
C ILE A 72 3.03 13.63 -1.44
N ALA A 73 3.54 13.03 -0.37
CA ALA A 73 3.11 13.25 1.00
C ALA A 73 4.30 13.54 1.93
N GLU A 74 4.05 14.27 3.01
CA GLU A 74 5.01 14.62 4.05
C GLU A 74 4.40 14.31 5.43
N PHE A 75 5.07 13.48 6.23
CA PHE A 75 4.65 13.11 7.59
C PHE A 75 5.81 12.43 8.35
N GLU A 76 5.61 12.25 9.66
CA GLU A 76 6.47 11.47 10.57
C GLU A 76 5.66 10.35 11.23
N TRP A 77 6.33 9.27 11.64
CA TRP A 77 5.73 8.11 12.32
C TRP A 77 5.71 8.29 13.84
#